data_AF-A0A948IUB6-F1
#
_entry.id   AF-A0A948IUB6-F1
#
_cell.length_a   1.000
_cell.length_b   1.000
_cell.length_c   1.000
_cell.angle_alpha   90.00
_cell.angle_beta   90.00
_cell.angle_gamma   90.00
#
_symmetry.space_group_name_H-M   'P 1'
#
loop_
_entity.id
_entity.type
_entity.pdbx_description
1 polymer ?
#
loop_
_entity_poly.entity_id
_entity_poly.type
_entity_poly.pdbx_seq_one_letter_code
_entity_poly.pdbx_strand_id
1 'polypeptide(L)'
;MSTAEPHVERHAAILAELAEIGMVIARELREEVETPDTPPEVKARAVAAFPKIARAVRQTLALETRFRRDAAREAVETEDRVNRELTSHIRRRKAQVRTWMQRAICEETPDDMETAEMRLYDLYERLDDQVLDEDFALAPFQEVIAHLHRELGL
;
A
#
# COMPACT_ATOMS: atom_id res chain seq x y z
N MET A 1 -1.98 -5.90 13.08
CA MET A 1 -2.11 -7.22 12.45
C MET A 1 -3.56 -7.38 12.03
N SER A 2 -3.84 -7.12 10.76
CA SER A 2 -5.21 -6.98 10.24
C SER A 2 -5.87 -8.35 10.13
N THR A 3 -7.10 -8.50 10.62
CA THR A 3 -7.93 -9.70 10.49
C THR A 3 -8.29 -10.06 9.03
N ALA A 4 -7.95 -9.18 8.08
CA ALA A 4 -8.15 -9.39 6.65
C ALA A 4 -7.12 -10.35 6.01
N GLU A 5 -5.85 -10.28 6.41
CA GLU A 5 -4.78 -11.16 5.88
C GLU A 5 -5.07 -12.66 6.11
N PRO A 6 -5.50 -13.10 7.33
CA PRO A 6 -5.88 -14.49 7.58
C PRO A 6 -7.03 -14.99 6.71
N HIS A 7 -7.94 -14.08 6.31
CA HIS A 7 -9.13 -14.45 5.54
C HIS A 7 -8.80 -14.58 4.05
N VAL A 8 -7.94 -13.71 3.52
CA VAL A 8 -7.45 -13.76 2.13
C VAL A 8 -6.60 -15.00 1.90
N GLU A 9 -5.67 -15.31 2.81
CA GLU A 9 -4.85 -16.52 2.74
C GLU A 9 -5.70 -17.79 2.79
N ARG A 10 -6.67 -17.84 3.71
CA ARG A 10 -7.61 -18.96 3.82
C ARG A 10 -8.42 -19.16 2.54
N HIS A 11 -8.94 -18.08 1.96
CA HIS A 11 -9.69 -18.15 0.71
C HIS A 11 -8.82 -18.58 -0.47
N ALA A 12 -7.58 -18.11 -0.55
CA ALA A 12 -6.64 -18.54 -1.57
C ALA A 12 -6.33 -20.04 -1.46
N ALA A 13 -6.12 -20.54 -0.25
CA ALA A 13 -5.91 -21.98 0.01
C ALA A 13 -7.12 -22.83 -0.44
N ILE A 14 -8.34 -22.39 -0.14
CA ILE A 14 -9.57 -23.08 -0.56
C ILE A 14 -9.68 -23.11 -2.10
N LEU A 15 -9.36 -22.01 -2.78
CA LEU A 15 -9.41 -21.96 -4.26
C LEU A 15 -8.34 -22.86 -4.90
N ALA A 16 -7.14 -22.90 -4.33
CA ALA A 16 -6.08 -23.79 -4.79
C ALA A 16 -6.51 -25.27 -4.65
N GLU A 17 -7.03 -25.66 -3.49
CA GLU A 17 -7.55 -27.00 -3.24
C GLU A 17 -8.69 -27.36 -4.21
N LEU A 18 -9.63 -26.43 -4.45
CA LEU A 18 -10.73 -26.66 -5.38
C LEU A 18 -10.25 -26.84 -6.83
N ALA A 19 -9.23 -26.07 -7.25
CA ALA A 19 -8.62 -26.22 -8.56
C ALA A 19 -7.90 -27.58 -8.70
N GLU A 20 -7.21 -28.03 -7.66
CA GLU A 20 -6.55 -29.34 -7.62
C GLU A 20 -7.57 -30.48 -7.72
N ILE A 21 -8.63 -30.46 -6.92
CA ILE A 21 -9.72 -31.44 -6.97
C ILE A 21 -10.33 -31.46 -8.38
N GLY A 22 -10.64 -30.29 -8.95
CA GLY A 22 -11.19 -30.19 -10.30
C GLY A 22 -10.24 -30.75 -11.37
N MET A 23 -8.93 -30.56 -11.21
CA MET A 23 -7.93 -31.14 -12.11
C MET A 23 -7.78 -32.66 -11.96
N VAL A 24 -7.92 -33.21 -10.76
CA VAL A 24 -7.98 -34.66 -10.54
C VAL A 24 -9.19 -35.23 -11.28
N ILE A 25 -10.39 -34.67 -11.09
CA ILE A 25 -11.60 -35.10 -11.79
C ILE A 25 -11.42 -34.99 -13.30
N ALA A 26 -10.85 -33.90 -13.82
CA ALA A 26 -10.61 -33.74 -15.25
C ALA A 26 -9.66 -34.81 -15.83
N ARG A 27 -8.69 -35.28 -15.04
CA ARG A 27 -7.76 -36.37 -15.42
C ARG A 27 -8.45 -37.73 -15.40
N GLU A 28 -9.27 -38.00 -14.39
CA GLU A 28 -10.06 -39.24 -14.29
C GLU A 28 -11.04 -39.35 -15.47
N LEU A 29 -11.75 -38.26 -15.81
CA LEU A 29 -12.63 -38.23 -16.98
C LEU A 29 -11.87 -38.49 -18.29
N ARG A 30 -10.62 -38.03 -18.41
CA ARG A 30 -9.77 -38.33 -19.57
C ARG A 30 -9.44 -39.83 -19.62
N GLU A 31 -9.05 -40.41 -18.49
CA GLU A 31 -8.72 -41.83 -18.37
C GLU A 31 -9.90 -42.75 -18.73
N GLU A 32 -11.13 -42.38 -18.31
CA GLU A 32 -12.36 -43.08 -18.70
C GLU A 32 -12.54 -43.14 -20.23
N VAL A 33 -12.21 -42.05 -20.93
CA VAL A 33 -12.33 -41.95 -22.39
C VAL A 33 -11.23 -42.75 -23.11
N GLU A 34 -10.00 -42.67 -22.60
CA GLU A 34 -8.80 -43.29 -23.20
C GLU A 34 -8.76 -44.82 -23.00
N THR A 35 -9.38 -45.33 -21.94
CA THR A 35 -9.39 -46.77 -21.63
C THR A 35 -10.16 -47.58 -22.68
N PRO A 36 -9.55 -48.58 -23.35
CA PRO A 36 -10.18 -49.32 -24.45
C PRO A 36 -11.48 -50.04 -24.07
N ASP A 37 -11.51 -50.69 -22.91
CA ASP A 37 -12.62 -51.54 -22.46
C ASP A 37 -13.72 -50.78 -21.70
N THR A 38 -13.60 -49.45 -21.58
CA THR A 38 -14.64 -48.64 -20.94
C THR A 38 -15.91 -48.67 -21.78
N PRO A 39 -17.09 -48.97 -21.18
CA PRO A 39 -18.35 -49.01 -21.91
C PRO A 39 -18.66 -47.69 -22.63
N PRO A 40 -19.24 -47.72 -23.85
CA PRO A 40 -19.52 -46.52 -24.64
C PRO A 40 -20.34 -45.45 -23.91
N GLU A 41 -21.29 -45.86 -23.06
CA GLU A 41 -22.13 -44.97 -22.25
C GLU A 41 -21.35 -44.24 -21.16
N VAL A 42 -20.29 -44.85 -20.63
CA VAL A 42 -19.39 -44.20 -19.66
C VAL A 42 -18.54 -43.16 -20.39
N LYS A 43 -17.96 -43.51 -21.54
CA LYS A 43 -17.19 -42.57 -22.37
C LYS A 43 -18.02 -41.35 -22.78
N ALA A 44 -19.25 -41.57 -23.24
CA ALA A 44 -20.15 -40.48 -23.64
C ALA A 44 -20.46 -39.52 -22.48
N ARG A 45 -20.66 -40.07 -21.27
CA ARG A 45 -20.87 -39.28 -20.05
C ARG A 45 -19.63 -38.48 -19.67
N ALA A 46 -18.45 -39.10 -19.76
CA ALA A 46 -17.17 -38.44 -19.45
C ALA A 46 -16.92 -37.25 -20.39
N VAL A 47 -17.11 -37.46 -21.70
CA VAL A 47 -17.01 -36.40 -22.73
C VAL A 47 -18.01 -35.27 -22.45
N ALA A 48 -19.23 -35.59 -22.04
CA ALA A 48 -20.25 -34.58 -21.72
C ALA A 48 -19.96 -33.81 -20.42
N ALA A 49 -19.32 -34.45 -19.44
CA ALA A 49 -18.97 -33.84 -18.16
C ALA A 49 -17.72 -32.96 -18.23
N PHE A 50 -16.73 -33.34 -19.04
CA PHE A 50 -15.42 -32.68 -19.10
C PHE A 50 -15.48 -31.15 -19.31
N PRO A 51 -16.28 -30.59 -20.25
CA PRO A 51 -16.35 -29.14 -20.44
C PRO A 51 -16.82 -28.37 -19.19
N LYS A 52 -17.68 -28.97 -18.37
CA LYS A 52 -18.19 -28.37 -17.12
C LYS A 52 -17.08 -28.29 -16.08
N ILE A 53 -16.33 -29.38 -15.89
CA ILE A 53 -15.19 -29.44 -14.98
C ILE A 53 -14.07 -28.50 -15.44
N ALA A 54 -13.71 -28.55 -16.73
CA ALA A 54 -12.69 -27.67 -17.30
C ALA A 54 -13.07 -26.18 -17.20
N ARG A 55 -14.37 -25.86 -17.28
CA ARG A 55 -14.85 -24.49 -17.02
C ARG A 55 -14.71 -24.12 -15.54
N ALA A 56 -15.13 -24.98 -14.62
CA ALA A 56 -15.03 -24.74 -13.19
C ALA A 56 -13.58 -24.49 -12.74
N VAL A 57 -12.63 -25.32 -13.23
CA VAL A 57 -11.19 -25.14 -12.97
C VAL A 57 -10.70 -23.78 -13.49
N ARG A 58 -11.00 -23.42 -14.74
CA ARG A 58 -10.59 -22.12 -15.30
C ARG A 58 -11.17 -20.94 -14.52
N GLN A 59 -12.42 -21.03 -14.09
CA GLN A 59 -13.05 -19.99 -13.27
C GLN A 59 -12.37 -19.86 -11.91
N THR A 60 -12.02 -20.98 -11.29
CA THR A 60 -11.30 -21.01 -10.00
C THR A 60 -9.92 -20.37 -10.12
N LEU A 61 -9.13 -20.74 -11.13
CA LEU A 61 -7.82 -20.15 -11.39
C LEU A 61 -7.90 -18.64 -11.72
N ALA A 62 -8.94 -18.23 -12.46
CA ALA A 62 -9.16 -16.82 -12.76
C ALA A 62 -9.50 -16.01 -11.50
N LEU A 63 -10.32 -16.56 -10.61
CA LEU A 63 -10.65 -15.96 -9.32
C LEU A 63 -9.43 -15.85 -8.41
N GLU A 64 -8.64 -16.91 -8.30
CA GLU A 64 -7.39 -16.90 -7.53
C GLU A 64 -6.41 -15.83 -8.04
N THR A 65 -6.22 -15.77 -9.36
CA THR A 65 -5.36 -14.74 -9.99
C THR A 65 -5.88 -13.33 -9.70
N ARG A 66 -7.20 -13.14 -9.72
CA ARG A 66 -7.82 -11.85 -9.39
C ARG A 66 -7.58 -11.47 -7.93
N PHE A 67 -7.80 -12.38 -6.98
CA PHE A 67 -7.55 -12.11 -5.57
C PHE A 67 -6.10 -11.75 -5.27
N ARG A 68 -5.13 -12.43 -5.89
CA ARG A 68 -3.71 -12.07 -5.75
C ARG A 68 -3.42 -10.65 -6.26
N ARG A 69 -4.00 -10.27 -7.40
CA ARG A 69 -3.86 -8.91 -7.96
C ARG A 69 -4.52 -7.85 -7.07
N ASP A 70 -5.71 -8.15 -6.57
CA ASP A 70 -6.46 -7.22 -5.72
C ASP A 70 -5.71 -7.01 -4.39
N ALA A 71 -5.17 -8.06 -3.77
CA ALA A 71 -4.33 -7.95 -2.57
C ALA A 71 -3.05 -7.14 -2.81
N ALA A 72 -2.36 -7.36 -3.95
CA ALA A 72 -1.17 -6.58 -4.30
C ALA A 72 -1.50 -5.09 -4.51
N ARG A 73 -2.65 -4.77 -5.11
CA ARG A 73 -3.12 -3.38 -5.26
C ARG A 73 -3.47 -2.74 -3.93
N GLU A 74 -4.18 -3.45 -3.07
CA GLU A 74 -4.56 -2.94 -1.74
C GLU A 74 -3.33 -2.63 -0.87
N ALA A 75 -2.27 -3.44 -0.97
CA ALA A 75 -1.00 -3.17 -0.31
C ALA A 75 -0.38 -1.85 -0.77
N VAL A 76 -0.28 -1.64 -2.09
CA VAL A 76 0.24 -0.40 -2.69
C VAL A 76 -0.63 0.81 -2.32
N GLU A 77 -1.96 0.68 -2.42
CA GLU A 77 -2.89 1.77 -2.07
C GLU A 77 -2.83 2.15 -0.59
N THR A 78 -2.60 1.17 0.29
CA THR A 78 -2.43 1.40 1.73
C THR A 78 -1.14 2.16 2.01
N GLU A 79 -0.03 1.74 1.40
CA GLU A 79 1.26 2.43 1.51
C GLU A 79 1.16 3.87 0.96
N ASP A 80 0.58 4.05 -0.22
CA ASP A 80 0.36 5.37 -0.83
C ASP A 80 -0.53 6.26 0.05
N ARG A 81 -1.52 5.70 0.74
CA ARG A 81 -2.35 6.45 1.67
C ARG A 81 -1.55 6.90 2.89
N VAL A 82 -0.78 6.01 3.51
CA VAL A 82 0.07 6.33 4.66
C VAL A 82 1.10 7.40 4.28
N ASN A 83 1.75 7.25 3.13
CA ASN A 83 2.73 8.22 2.62
C ASN A 83 2.09 9.59 2.34
N ARG A 84 0.88 9.62 1.78
CA ARG A 84 0.13 10.87 1.56
C ARG A 84 -0.26 11.54 2.88
N GLU A 85 -0.70 10.78 3.86
CA GLU A 85 -1.06 11.29 5.19
C GLU A 85 0.17 11.86 5.91
N LEU A 86 1.28 11.14 5.91
CA LEU A 86 2.56 11.60 6.47
C LEU A 86 3.05 12.87 5.77
N THR A 87 3.06 12.89 4.43
CA THR A 87 3.47 14.05 3.64
C THR A 87 2.58 15.27 3.94
N SER A 88 1.26 15.06 4.05
CA SER A 88 0.31 16.11 4.41
C SER A 88 0.55 16.64 5.83
N HIS A 89 0.83 15.74 6.77
CA HIS A 89 1.16 16.10 8.14
C HIS A 89 2.42 16.95 8.22
N ILE A 90 3.52 16.51 7.58
CA ILE A 90 4.79 17.25 7.49
C ILE A 90 4.56 18.64 6.89
N ARG A 91 3.85 18.75 5.77
CA ARG A 91 3.56 20.06 5.13
C ARG A 91 2.80 21.01 6.05
N ARG A 92 1.79 20.52 6.78
CA ARG A 92 1.04 21.34 7.76
C ARG A 92 1.94 21.79 8.90
N ARG A 93 2.76 20.88 9.41
CA ARG A 93 3.68 21.14 10.52
C ARG A 93 4.71 22.22 10.14
N LYS A 94 5.31 22.12 8.96
CA LYS A 94 6.18 23.17 8.42
C LYS A 94 5.49 24.52 8.34
N ALA A 95 4.27 24.56 7.81
CA ALA A 95 3.53 25.81 7.68
C ALA A 95 3.32 26.47 9.03
N GLN A 96 3.00 25.69 10.08
CA GLN A 96 2.87 26.18 11.45
C GLN A 96 4.18 26.76 12.00
N VAL A 97 5.27 26.00 11.90
CA VAL A 97 6.61 26.41 12.35
C VAL A 97 7.04 27.68 11.63
N ARG A 98 6.90 27.71 10.30
CA ARG A 98 7.21 28.88 9.48
C ARG A 98 6.45 30.13 9.95
N THR A 99 5.14 30.03 10.11
CA THR A 99 4.32 31.19 10.53
C THR A 99 4.75 31.70 11.90
N TRP A 100 5.09 30.81 12.82
CA TRP A 100 5.55 31.19 14.15
C TRP A 100 6.93 31.86 14.09
N MET A 101 7.90 31.24 13.43
CA MET A 101 9.27 31.76 13.32
C MET A 101 9.34 33.07 12.55
N GLN A 102 8.52 33.23 11.51
CA GLN A 102 8.43 34.48 10.76
C GLN A 102 7.99 35.64 11.67
N ARG A 103 7.05 35.40 12.58
CA ARG A 103 6.64 36.42 13.56
C ARG A 103 7.78 36.74 14.53
N ALA A 104 8.45 35.72 15.07
CA ALA A 104 9.58 35.90 15.99
C ALA A 104 10.71 36.73 15.34
N ILE A 105 11.08 36.41 14.09
CA ILE A 105 12.07 37.19 13.33
C ILE A 105 11.64 38.64 13.20
N CYS A 106 10.41 38.90 12.75
CA CYS A 106 9.91 40.27 12.61
C CYS A 106 9.85 41.04 13.94
N GLU A 107 9.55 40.36 15.05
CA GLU A 107 9.50 40.97 16.39
C GLU A 107 10.90 41.32 16.92
N GLU A 108 11.92 40.52 16.61
CA GLU A 108 13.31 40.76 17.03
C GLU A 108 14.05 41.77 16.16
N THR A 109 13.66 41.93 14.89
CA THR A 109 14.27 42.87 13.94
C THR A 109 13.25 43.88 13.41
N PRO A 110 12.60 44.69 14.27
CA PRO A 110 11.48 45.55 13.86
C PRO A 110 11.88 46.64 12.85
N ASP A 111 13.12 47.13 12.92
CA ASP A 111 13.65 48.20 12.09
C ASP A 111 14.83 47.76 11.20
N ASP A 112 15.15 46.46 11.17
CA ASP A 112 16.25 45.89 10.39
C ASP A 112 15.73 44.87 9.37
N MET A 113 15.23 45.40 8.26
CA MET A 113 14.60 44.63 7.19
C MET A 113 15.60 43.71 6.47
N GLU A 114 16.86 44.13 6.33
CA GLU A 114 17.90 43.34 5.67
C GLU A 114 18.23 42.08 6.49
N THR A 115 18.41 42.24 7.81
CA THR A 115 18.60 41.10 8.71
C THR A 115 17.35 40.21 8.78
N ALA A 116 16.15 40.80 8.77
CA ALA A 116 14.90 40.04 8.74
C ALA A 116 14.78 39.16 7.48
N GLU A 117 15.04 39.73 6.30
CA GLU A 117 14.97 39.02 5.02
C GLU A 117 16.00 37.88 4.93
N MET A 118 17.24 38.12 5.36
CA MET A 118 18.28 37.10 5.44
C MET A 118 17.86 35.94 6.35
N ARG A 119 17.38 36.23 7.57
CA ARG A 119 16.93 35.22 8.53
C ARG A 119 15.71 34.44 8.03
N LEU A 120 14.80 35.09 7.30
CA LEU A 120 13.67 34.41 6.68
C LEU A 120 14.12 33.48 5.54
N TYR A 121 15.05 33.91 4.70
CA TYR A 121 15.63 33.07 3.65
C TYR A 121 16.29 31.82 4.25
N ASP A 122 17.10 32.01 5.28
CA ASP A 122 17.76 30.95 6.06
C ASP A 122 16.77 29.98 6.71
N LEU A 123 15.65 30.50 7.23
CA LEU A 123 14.55 29.69 7.78
C LEU A 123 13.88 28.86 6.67
N TYR A 124 13.65 29.43 5.49
CA TYR A 124 13.04 28.71 4.37
C TYR A 124 13.92 27.58 3.88
N GLU A 125 15.23 27.84 3.70
CA GLU A 125 16.20 26.83 3.30
C GLU A 125 16.25 25.68 4.31
N ARG A 126 16.37 25.98 5.61
CA ARG A 126 16.37 24.95 6.67
C ARG A 126 15.06 24.19 6.76
N LEU A 127 13.91 24.85 6.59
CA LEU A 127 12.62 24.18 6.54
C LEU A 127 12.40 23.38 5.25
N ASP A 128 13.24 23.55 4.23
CA ASP A 128 13.25 22.75 3.00
C ASP A 128 14.32 21.64 3.00
N ASP A 129 15.37 21.78 3.83
CA ASP A 129 16.41 20.76 4.07
C ASP A 129 16.07 19.79 5.24
N GLN A 130 15.54 20.27 6.38
CA GLN A 130 15.17 19.46 7.57
C GLN A 130 13.91 18.58 7.37
N VAL A 131 13.42 18.51 6.14
CA VAL A 131 12.15 17.89 5.70
C VAL A 131 12.26 16.40 5.53
N LEU A 132 13.49 15.93 5.49
CA LEU A 132 13.81 14.56 5.13
C LEU A 132 13.90 13.65 6.36
N ASP A 133 13.76 14.18 7.58
CA ASP A 133 13.68 13.37 8.80
C ASP A 133 12.24 13.27 9.31
N GLU A 134 11.73 12.03 9.37
CA GLU A 134 10.49 11.69 10.07
C GLU A 134 10.48 12.24 11.51
N ASP A 135 11.66 12.37 12.12
CA ASP A 135 11.86 12.90 13.46
C ASP A 135 11.39 14.36 13.60
N PHE A 136 11.51 15.21 12.57
CA PHE A 136 11.03 16.60 12.61
C PHE A 136 9.50 16.67 12.76
N ALA A 137 8.80 15.73 12.11
CA ALA A 137 7.34 15.67 12.15
C ALA A 137 6.82 15.21 13.52
N LEU A 138 7.57 14.33 14.18
CA LEU A 138 7.22 13.72 15.45
C LEU A 138 7.71 14.52 16.66
N ALA A 139 8.71 15.39 16.47
CA ALA A 139 9.26 16.21 17.53
C ALA A 139 8.22 17.18 18.15
N PRO A 140 8.26 17.36 19.49
CA PRO A 140 7.46 18.39 20.16
C PRO A 140 7.68 19.77 19.54
N PHE A 141 6.60 20.54 19.41
CA PHE A 141 6.64 21.84 18.72
C PHE A 141 7.69 22.78 19.32
N GLN A 142 7.75 22.82 20.65
CA GLN A 142 8.67 23.68 21.39
C GLN A 142 10.13 23.31 21.14
N GLU A 143 10.45 22.03 20.95
CA GLU A 143 11.81 21.58 20.68
C GLU A 143 12.26 22.00 19.28
N VAL A 144 11.37 21.86 18.29
CA VAL A 144 11.61 22.33 16.92
C VAL A 144 11.86 23.84 16.90
N ILE A 145 11.02 24.61 17.57
CA ILE A 145 11.16 26.06 17.66
C ILE A 145 12.46 26.46 18.36
N ALA A 146 12.76 25.85 19.52
CA ALA A 146 13.99 26.15 20.28
C ALA A 146 15.26 25.75 19.52
N HIS A 147 15.20 24.71 18.68
CA HIS A 147 16.28 24.36 17.79
C HIS A 147 16.48 25.43 16.70
N LEU A 148 15.42 25.80 15.99
CA LEU A 148 15.49 26.82 14.93
C LEU A 148 15.89 28.20 15.45
N HIS A 149 15.46 28.59 16.64
CA HIS A 149 15.93 29.82 17.32
C HIS A 149 17.46 29.83 17.47
N ARG A 150 18.03 28.73 18.00
CA ARG A 150 19.48 28.61 18.18
C ARG A 150 20.23 28.64 16.85
N GLU A 151 19.69 28.02 15.81
CA GLU A 151 20.34 27.98 14.50
C GLU A 151 20.30 29.30 13.74
N LEU A 152 19.26 30.11 13.95
CA LEU A 152 19.09 31.42 13.32
C LEU A 152 19.68 32.57 14.15
N GLY A 153 20.16 32.28 15.37
CA GLY A 153 20.73 33.28 16.28
C GLY A 153 19.68 34.28 16.78
N LEU A 154 18.49 33.77 17.09
CA LEU A 154 17.35 34.47 17.69
C LEU A 154 17.35 34.27 19.22
#